data_AF-U6DCN0-F1
#
_entry.id   AF-U6DCN0-F1
#
_cell.length_a   1.000
_cell.length_b   1.000
_cell.length_c   1.000
_cell.angle_alpha   90.00
_cell.angle_beta   90.00
_cell.angle_gamma   90.00
#
_symmetry.space_group_name_H-M   'P 1'
#
loop_
_entity.id
_entity.type
_entity.pdbx_description
1 polymer ?
#
loop_
_entity_poly.entity_id
_entity_poly.type
_entity_poly.pdbx_seq_one_letter_code
_entity_poly.pdbx_strand_id
1 'polypeptide(L)'
;MDSRVSNTTSNGETKPAYPVMEKVKEDGTLERGHWNNKMEFVLSVAGEIIGLGNVWRFPYLCYKNGGGAFFIPYLIFLFTCGIPVFLLETALGQYTSQGGITAWRKICPIFEGIGYASQMIVVLLNIYYIIVLAWALFYLFSSFTIDLPWGSCHHEWNT
;
A
#
# COMPACT_ATOMS: atom_id res chain seq x y z
N MET A 1 -28.14 8.24 26.29
CA MET A 1 -28.49 9.34 25.38
C MET A 1 -28.51 8.74 23.99
N ASP A 2 -29.71 8.64 23.43
CA ASP A 2 -30.06 7.81 22.28
C ASP A 2 -29.35 8.22 20.99
N SER A 3 -28.59 7.29 20.40
CA SER A 3 -28.14 7.39 19.02
C SER A 3 -29.09 6.57 18.14
N ARG A 4 -30.16 7.20 17.65
CA ARG A 4 -31.01 6.61 16.60
C ARG A 4 -30.14 6.36 15.36
N VAL A 5 -29.95 5.09 15.03
CA VAL A 5 -29.32 4.63 13.79
C VAL A 5 -30.28 4.93 12.63
N SER A 6 -29.79 5.64 11.62
CA SER A 6 -30.51 5.90 10.38
C SER A 6 -30.40 4.69 9.46
N ASN A 7 -31.52 4.01 9.19
CA ASN A 7 -31.56 2.87 8.26
C ASN A 7 -31.68 3.41 6.83
N THR A 8 -30.80 2.99 5.92
CA THR A 8 -30.92 3.25 4.47
C THR A 8 -31.55 2.03 3.80
N THR A 9 -32.74 2.21 3.24
CA THR A 9 -33.49 1.17 2.52
C THR A 9 -33.03 1.10 1.06
N SER A 10 -32.44 -0.02 0.67
CA SER A 10 -32.35 -0.46 -0.73
C SER A 10 -32.73 -1.93 -0.78
N ASN A 11 -33.74 -2.26 -1.59
CA ASN A 11 -34.27 -3.63 -1.82
C ASN A 11 -34.81 -4.40 -0.59
N GLY A 12 -35.49 -3.72 0.34
CA GLY A 12 -36.32 -4.39 1.35
C GLY A 12 -35.59 -5.24 2.40
N GLU A 13 -34.26 -5.30 2.36
CA GLU A 13 -33.42 -5.88 3.41
C GLU A 13 -32.77 -4.77 4.24
N THR A 14 -33.17 -4.66 5.50
CA THR A 14 -32.48 -3.85 6.49
C THR A 14 -31.19 -4.56 6.91
N LYS A 15 -30.06 -4.26 6.26
CA LYS A 15 -28.74 -4.75 6.71
C LYS A 15 -28.15 -3.78 7.73
N PRO A 16 -27.88 -4.22 8.98
CA PRO A 16 -27.22 -3.36 9.95
C PRO A 16 -25.75 -3.17 9.55
N ALA A 17 -25.26 -1.93 9.61
CA ALA A 17 -23.84 -1.64 9.50
C ALA A 17 -23.12 -2.08 10.78
N TYR A 18 -22.76 -3.37 10.87
CA TYR A 18 -21.97 -3.87 12.00
C TYR A 18 -20.48 -3.55 11.80
N PRO A 19 -19.75 -3.11 12.85
CA PRO A 19 -18.31 -3.20 12.86
C PRO A 19 -17.91 -4.68 12.72
N VAL A 20 -16.87 -4.97 11.95
CA VAL A 20 -16.36 -6.33 11.70
C VAL A 20 -15.99 -6.97 13.05
N MET A 21 -16.87 -7.80 13.62
CA MET A 21 -16.57 -8.59 14.80
C MET A 21 -15.58 -9.69 14.42
N GLU A 22 -14.38 -9.63 14.98
CA GLU A 22 -13.36 -10.66 14.86
C GLU A 22 -13.88 -11.95 15.54
N LYS A 23 -14.03 -13.03 14.77
CA LYS A 23 -14.49 -14.32 15.32
C LYS A 23 -13.36 -14.95 16.12
N VAL A 24 -13.55 -15.04 17.44
CA VAL A 24 -12.62 -15.71 18.37
C VAL A 24 -13.00 -17.19 18.41
N LYS A 25 -12.04 -18.09 18.15
CA LYS A 25 -12.23 -19.55 18.33
C LYS A 25 -12.28 -19.91 19.83
N GLU A 26 -12.85 -21.07 20.14
CA GLU A 26 -12.93 -21.61 21.51
C GLU A 26 -11.55 -21.76 22.21
N ASP A 27 -10.44 -21.79 21.46
CA ASP A 27 -9.07 -21.83 21.99
C ASP A 27 -8.44 -20.45 22.23
N GLY A 28 -9.23 -19.37 22.10
CA GLY A 28 -8.75 -17.99 22.24
C GLY A 28 -7.94 -17.48 21.05
N THR A 29 -7.85 -18.23 19.95
CA THR A 29 -7.18 -17.77 18.73
C THR A 29 -8.15 -17.02 17.82
N LEU A 30 -7.71 -15.89 17.28
CA LEU A 30 -8.46 -15.09 16.31
C LEU A 30 -8.52 -15.84 14.97
N GLU A 31 -9.69 -15.97 14.36
CA GLU A 31 -9.80 -16.51 13.00
C GLU A 31 -9.16 -15.55 12.00
N ARG A 32 -8.23 -16.07 11.18
CA ARG A 32 -7.63 -15.30 10.08
C ARG A 32 -8.71 -14.85 9.11
N GLY A 33 -8.76 -13.55 8.86
CA GLY A 33 -9.63 -12.97 7.82
C GLY A 33 -9.28 -13.54 6.43
N HIS A 34 -10.31 -13.87 5.66
CA HIS A 34 -10.18 -14.29 4.26
C HIS A 34 -10.68 -13.18 3.35
N TRP A 35 -10.12 -13.09 2.14
CA TRP A 35 -10.64 -12.20 1.10
C TRP A 35 -12.02 -12.70 0.65
N ASN A 36 -12.97 -11.79 0.46
CA ASN A 36 -14.29 -12.17 -0.04
C ASN A 36 -14.24 -12.48 -1.54
N ASN A 37 -13.33 -11.81 -2.28
CA ASN A 37 -13.15 -12.02 -3.72
C ASN A 37 -11.66 -11.99 -4.12
N LYS A 38 -11.30 -12.78 -5.15
CA LYS A 38 -9.97 -12.75 -5.78
C LYS A 38 -9.61 -11.37 -6.32
N MET A 39 -10.60 -10.60 -6.80
CA MET A 39 -10.36 -9.24 -7.28
C MET A 39 -9.92 -8.29 -6.16
N GLU A 40 -10.43 -8.44 -4.93
CA GLU A 40 -10.00 -7.63 -3.78
C GLU A 40 -8.52 -7.87 -3.48
N PHE A 41 -8.09 -9.13 -3.54
CA PHE A 41 -6.68 -9.49 -3.39
C PHE A 41 -5.82 -8.86 -4.49
N VAL A 42 -6.20 -9.02 -5.76
CA VAL A 42 -5.43 -8.46 -6.90
C VAL A 42 -5.35 -6.94 -6.83
N LEU A 43 -6.46 -6.27 -6.51
CA LEU A 43 -6.50 -4.81 -6.37
C LEU A 43 -5.65 -4.33 -5.19
N SER A 44 -5.66 -5.05 -4.06
CA SER A 44 -4.81 -4.71 -2.91
C SER A 44 -3.34 -4.82 -3.25
N VAL A 45 -2.94 -5.89 -3.94
CA VAL A 45 -1.56 -6.10 -4.39
C VAL A 45 -1.15 -5.05 -5.45
N ALA A 46 -2.04 -4.73 -6.39
CA ALA A 46 -1.78 -3.70 -7.38
C ALA A 46 -1.61 -2.31 -6.74
N GLY A 47 -2.41 -1.98 -5.72
CA GLY A 47 -2.29 -0.74 -4.96
C GLY A 47 -0.95 -0.62 -4.21
N GLU A 48 -0.44 -1.73 -3.68
CA GLU A 48 0.88 -1.76 -3.04
C GLU A 48 2.02 -1.55 -4.06
N ILE A 49 1.94 -2.16 -5.25
CA ILE A 49 2.99 -2.08 -6.28
C ILE A 49 3.00 -0.71 -6.98
N ILE A 50 1.82 -0.12 -7.20
CA ILE A 50 1.68 1.15 -7.91
C ILE A 50 1.79 2.31 -6.91
N GLY A 51 3.01 2.71 -6.60
CA GLY A 51 3.30 3.81 -5.69
C GLY A 51 3.68 5.14 -6.37
N LEU A 52 3.70 6.22 -5.58
CA LEU A 52 4.20 7.54 -5.98
C LEU A 52 5.64 7.49 -6.53
N GLY A 53 6.46 6.55 -6.07
CA GLY A 53 7.80 6.33 -6.61
C GLY A 53 7.82 6.04 -8.12
N ASN A 54 6.80 5.38 -8.66
CA ASN A 54 6.70 5.12 -10.09
C ASN A 54 6.36 6.40 -10.89
N VAL A 55 5.77 7.42 -10.26
CA VAL A 55 5.37 8.66 -10.91
C VAL A 55 6.55 9.60 -11.14
N TRP A 56 7.45 9.76 -10.14
CA TRP A 56 8.57 10.69 -10.27
C TRP A 56 9.94 10.00 -10.44
N ARG A 57 10.17 8.86 -9.79
CA ARG A 57 11.52 8.28 -9.71
C ARG A 57 11.82 7.48 -10.96
N PHE A 58 10.85 6.74 -11.47
CA PHE A 58 11.00 5.98 -12.69
C PHE A 58 11.30 6.88 -13.90
N PRO A 59 10.54 7.95 -14.19
CA PRO A 59 10.87 8.86 -15.30
C PRO A 59 12.22 9.55 -15.11
N TYR A 60 12.55 9.96 -13.88
CA TYR A 60 13.83 10.59 -13.57
C TYR A 60 15.02 9.65 -13.87
N LEU A 61 14.94 8.39 -13.46
CA LEU A 61 15.99 7.39 -13.73
C LEU A 61 16.06 7.04 -15.23
N CYS A 62 14.92 6.89 -15.89
CA CYS A 62 14.89 6.65 -17.34
C CYS A 62 15.61 7.77 -18.07
N TYR A 63 15.27 9.03 -17.78
CA TYR A 63 15.88 10.19 -18.41
C TYR A 63 17.40 10.24 -18.18
N LYS A 64 17.87 10.03 -16.94
CA LYS A 64 19.30 10.08 -16.61
C LYS A 64 20.11 8.94 -17.24
N ASN A 65 19.52 7.76 -17.42
CA ASN A 65 20.22 6.55 -17.86
C ASN A 65 20.01 6.23 -19.36
N GLY A 66 19.90 7.25 -20.21
CA GLY A 66 19.80 7.07 -21.66
C GLY A 66 18.37 6.91 -22.19
N GLY A 67 17.37 7.42 -21.47
CA GLY A 67 15.98 7.48 -21.88
C GLY A 67 15.40 6.10 -22.19
N GLY A 68 15.00 5.89 -23.44
CA GLY A 68 14.41 4.63 -23.91
C GLY A 68 15.34 3.41 -23.80
N ALA A 69 16.66 3.60 -23.81
CA ALA A 69 17.61 2.50 -23.69
C ALA A 69 17.60 1.83 -22.30
N PHE A 70 17.15 2.56 -21.26
CA PHE A 70 17.02 2.05 -19.90
C PHE A 70 15.99 0.92 -19.77
N PHE A 71 15.04 0.80 -20.70
CA PHE A 71 14.04 -0.26 -20.68
C PHE A 71 14.63 -1.65 -20.91
N ILE A 72 15.72 -1.76 -21.67
CA ILE A 72 16.35 -3.06 -21.96
C ILE A 72 16.85 -3.74 -20.67
N PRO A 73 17.74 -3.13 -19.86
CA PRO A 73 18.14 -3.73 -18.59
C PRO A 73 16.98 -3.81 -17.60
N TYR A 74 16.07 -2.83 -17.59
CA TYR A 74 14.91 -2.85 -16.69
C TYR A 74 14.03 -4.09 -16.90
N LEU A 75 13.68 -4.42 -18.15
CA LEU A 75 12.89 -5.61 -18.48
C LEU A 75 13.63 -6.90 -18.15
N ILE A 76 14.95 -6.97 -18.41
CA ILE A 76 15.76 -8.15 -18.06
C ILE A 76 15.67 -8.39 -16.54
N PHE A 77 15.98 -7.39 -15.72
CA PHE A 77 15.89 -7.53 -14.25
C PHE A 77 14.48 -7.80 -13.75
N LEU A 78 13.45 -7.27 -14.43
CA LEU A 78 12.05 -7.56 -14.11
C LEU A 78 11.74 -9.04 -14.27
N PHE A 79 12.10 -9.65 -15.41
CA PHE A 79 11.83 -11.06 -15.67
C PHE A 79 12.75 -12.00 -14.89
N THR A 80 14.03 -11.65 -14.69
CA THR A 80 15.00 -12.53 -14.01
C THR A 80 14.95 -12.44 -12.50
N CYS A 81 14.59 -11.29 -11.93
CA CYS A 81 14.62 -11.05 -10.49
C CYS A 81 13.28 -10.59 -9.95
N GLY A 82 12.63 -9.61 -10.58
CA GLY A 82 11.38 -9.03 -10.10
C GLY A 82 10.25 -10.05 -9.96
N ILE A 83 9.89 -10.71 -11.08
CA ILE A 83 8.80 -11.70 -11.11
C ILE A 83 9.10 -12.91 -10.22
N PRO A 84 10.30 -13.54 -10.27
CA PRO A 84 10.62 -14.66 -9.38
C PRO A 84 10.54 -14.30 -7.90
N VAL A 85 11.04 -13.14 -7.47
CA VAL A 85 10.98 -12.71 -6.08
C VAL A 85 9.54 -12.42 -5.65
N PHE A 86 8.76 -11.76 -6.50
CA PHE A 86 7.35 -11.49 -6.22
C PHE A 86 6.52 -12.77 -6.07
N LEU A 87 6.75 -13.75 -6.95
CA LEU A 87 6.09 -15.06 -6.85
C LEU A 87 6.54 -15.84 -5.62
N LEU A 88 7.84 -15.81 -5.28
CA LEU A 88 8.38 -16.43 -4.07
C LEU A 88 7.70 -15.86 -2.83
N GLU A 89 7.65 -14.54 -2.69
CA GLU A 89 7.06 -13.86 -1.53
C GLU A 89 5.55 -14.19 -1.41
N THR A 90 4.83 -14.13 -2.53
CA THR A 90 3.39 -14.42 -2.56
C THR A 90 3.11 -15.88 -2.22
N ALA A 91 3.84 -16.81 -2.84
CA ALA A 91 3.70 -18.25 -2.57
C ALA A 91 4.06 -18.57 -1.11
N LEU A 92 5.08 -17.93 -0.55
CA LEU A 92 5.48 -18.12 0.83
C LEU A 92 4.44 -17.59 1.81
N GLY A 93 3.86 -16.43 1.55
CA GLY A 93 2.77 -15.87 2.35
C GLY A 93 1.50 -16.72 2.30
N GLN A 94 1.19 -17.33 1.15
CA GLN A 94 0.08 -18.27 1.00
C GLN A 94 0.36 -19.60 1.73
N TYR A 95 1.57 -20.16 1.58
CA TYR A 95 1.96 -21.43 2.21
C TYR A 95 2.02 -21.35 3.73
N THR A 96 2.69 -20.33 4.28
CA THR A 96 2.85 -20.18 5.73
C THR A 96 1.60 -19.63 6.40
N SER A 97 0.76 -18.90 5.66
CA SER A 97 -0.48 -18.28 6.13
C SER A 97 -0.28 -17.42 7.39
N GLN A 98 0.92 -16.86 7.55
CA GLN A 98 1.35 -16.04 8.69
C GLN A 98 2.06 -14.77 8.19
N GLY A 99 2.22 -13.77 9.07
CA GLY A 99 2.93 -12.53 8.73
C GLY A 99 4.42 -12.77 8.50
N GLY A 100 5.09 -11.80 7.87
CA GLY A 100 6.50 -11.94 7.42
C GLY A 100 7.46 -12.40 8.52
N ILE A 101 7.38 -11.83 9.73
CA ILE A 101 8.25 -12.22 10.86
C ILE A 101 8.03 -13.68 11.26
N THR A 102 6.77 -14.09 11.43
CA THR A 102 6.43 -15.44 11.89
C THR A 102 6.64 -16.49 10.78
N ALA A 103 6.48 -16.09 9.51
CA ALA A 103 6.79 -16.92 8.35
C ALA A 103 8.27 -17.31 8.33
N TRP A 104 9.19 -16.35 8.49
CA TRP A 104 10.63 -16.65 8.59
C TRP A 104 10.97 -17.53 9.79
N ARG A 105 10.33 -17.30 10.95
CA ARG A 105 10.52 -18.14 12.14
C ARG A 105 10.11 -19.61 11.92
N LYS A 106 9.07 -19.87 11.14
CA LYS A 106 8.60 -21.22 10.80
C LYS A 106 9.51 -21.96 9.79
N ILE A 107 10.10 -21.24 8.85
CA ILE A 107 11.01 -21.82 7.85
C ILE A 107 12.37 -22.11 8.48
N CYS A 108 12.96 -21.07 9.08
CA CYS A 108 14.33 -21.07 9.58
C CYS A 108 14.47 -19.98 10.66
N PRO A 109 14.51 -20.34 11.95
CA PRO A 109 14.56 -19.35 13.05
C PRO A 109 15.81 -18.46 13.00
N ILE A 110 16.90 -18.89 12.36
CA ILE A 110 18.09 -18.06 12.15
C ILE A 110 17.83 -16.83 11.25
N PHE A 111 16.84 -16.92 10.35
CA PHE A 111 16.47 -15.84 9.43
C PHE A 111 15.37 -14.92 9.96
N GLU A 112 15.00 -15.05 11.25
CA GLU A 112 14.00 -14.19 11.89
C GLU A 112 14.36 -12.69 11.80
N GLY A 113 15.66 -12.37 11.79
CA GLY A 113 16.15 -11.00 11.59
C GLY A 113 15.72 -10.35 10.26
N ILE A 114 15.48 -11.14 9.21
CA ILE A 114 15.01 -10.62 7.91
C ILE A 114 13.60 -10.04 8.04
N GLY A 115 12.73 -10.71 8.80
CA GLY A 115 11.38 -10.23 9.06
C GLY A 115 11.38 -8.90 9.83
N TYR A 116 12.19 -8.79 10.87
CA TYR A 116 12.32 -7.55 11.64
C TYR A 116 12.92 -6.40 10.82
N ALA A 117 13.96 -6.68 10.03
CA ALA A 117 14.56 -5.68 9.15
C ALA A 117 13.57 -5.17 8.10
N SER A 118 12.82 -6.08 7.46
CA SER A 118 11.77 -5.72 6.50
C SER A 118 10.71 -4.82 7.16
N GLN A 119 10.22 -5.19 8.34
CA GLN A 119 9.22 -4.39 9.06
C GLN A 119 9.76 -2.99 9.40
N MET A 120 11.01 -2.87 9.83
CA MET A 120 11.63 -1.58 10.13
C MET A 120 11.72 -0.68 8.88
N ILE A 121 12.11 -1.26 7.73
CA ILE A 121 12.16 -0.53 6.46
C ILE A 121 10.77 -0.02 6.06
N VAL A 122 9.75 -0.86 6.18
CA VAL A 122 8.36 -0.47 5.88
C VAL A 122 7.89 0.67 6.77
N VAL A 123 8.19 0.65 8.07
CA VAL A 123 7.83 1.74 8.99
C VAL A 123 8.49 3.06 8.59
N LEU A 124 9.79 3.04 8.29
CA LEU A 124 10.53 4.23 7.87
C LEU A 124 9.99 4.80 6.54
N LEU A 125 9.68 3.93 5.58
CA LEU A 125 9.05 4.33 4.32
C LEU A 125 7.68 4.97 4.57
N ASN A 126 6.83 4.38 5.41
CA ASN A 126 5.52 4.94 5.72
C ASN A 126 5.61 6.36 6.31
N ILE A 127 6.53 6.60 7.25
CA ILE A 127 6.72 7.94 7.84
C ILE A 127 7.05 8.97 6.74
N TYR A 128 7.99 8.65 5.85
CA TYR A 128 8.36 9.53 4.75
C TYR A 128 7.21 9.75 3.75
N TYR A 129 6.51 8.67 3.35
CA TYR A 129 5.43 8.77 2.37
C TYR A 129 4.20 9.51 2.90
N ILE A 130 3.87 9.42 4.19
CA ILE A 130 2.77 10.19 4.80
C ILE A 130 3.00 11.69 4.68
N ILE A 131 4.24 12.16 4.85
CA ILE A 131 4.58 13.58 4.70
C ILE A 131 4.35 14.03 3.25
N VAL A 132 4.78 13.24 2.27
CA VAL A 132 4.55 13.56 0.85
C VAL A 132 3.06 13.56 0.50
N LEU A 133 2.30 12.61 1.03
CA LEU A 133 0.84 12.60 0.88
C LEU A 133 0.19 13.83 1.51
N ALA A 134 0.64 14.28 2.67
CA ALA A 134 0.15 15.50 3.31
C ALA A 134 0.40 16.74 2.43
N TRP A 135 1.58 16.84 1.81
CA TRP A 135 1.85 17.90 0.83
C TRP A 135 0.94 17.77 -0.40
N ALA A 136 0.76 16.57 -0.96
CA ALA A 136 -0.12 16.36 -2.11
C ALA A 136 -1.58 16.79 -1.80
N LEU A 137 -2.09 16.47 -0.62
CA LEU A 137 -3.41 16.91 -0.17
C LEU A 137 -3.47 18.44 0.02
N PHE A 138 -2.44 19.04 0.60
CA PHE A 138 -2.34 20.49 0.73
C PHE A 138 -2.40 21.19 -0.64
N TYR A 139 -1.62 20.72 -1.62
CA TYR A 139 -1.65 21.22 -2.99
C TYR A 139 -2.97 20.95 -3.70
N LEU A 140 -3.63 19.81 -3.43
CA LEU A 140 -4.95 19.48 -3.96
C LEU A 140 -6.00 20.50 -3.47
N PHE A 141 -6.05 20.77 -2.16
CA PHE A 141 -6.97 21.76 -1.62
C PHE A 141 -6.66 23.18 -2.10
N SER A 142 -5.37 23.51 -2.22
CA SER A 142 -4.91 24.80 -2.77
C SER A 142 -5.20 24.94 -4.27
N SER A 143 -5.55 23.87 -4.98
CA SER A 143 -5.91 23.91 -6.41
C SER A 143 -7.39 24.24 -6.65
N PHE A 144 -8.23 24.31 -5.61
CA PHE A 144 -9.63 24.69 -5.74
C PHE A 144 -9.86 26.21 -5.83
N THR A 145 -8.80 27.01 -5.88
CA THR A 145 -8.86 28.45 -6.12
C THR A 145 -8.80 28.77 -7.62
N ILE A 146 -9.46 29.85 -8.05
CA ILE A 146 -9.50 30.28 -9.47
C ILE A 146 -8.10 30.68 -9.94
N ASP A 147 -7.43 31.51 -9.16
CA ASP A 147 -6.01 31.82 -9.35
C ASP A 147 -5.17 30.84 -8.53
N LEU A 148 -4.25 30.14 -9.20
CA LEU A 148 -3.38 29.18 -8.54
C LEU A 148 -2.26 29.93 -7.80
N PRO A 149 -1.97 29.58 -6.53
CA PRO A 149 -0.99 30.32 -5.73
C PRO A 149 0.46 30.19 -6.22
N TRP A 150 0.77 29.22 -7.07
CA TRP A 150 2.07 29.10 -7.76
C TRP A 150 2.05 29.63 -9.21
N GLY A 151 0.91 30.16 -9.68
CA GLY A 151 0.80 30.75 -11.01
C GLY A 151 1.29 32.21 -11.09
N SER A 152 1.34 32.91 -9.95
CA SER A 152 1.79 34.31 -9.88
C SER A 152 2.84 34.50 -8.80
N CYS A 153 3.72 35.49 -9.01
CA CYS A 153 4.80 35.79 -8.07
C CYS A 153 4.40 36.84 -7.01
N HIS A 154 3.17 37.35 -7.00
CA HIS A 154 2.71 38.42 -6.11
C HIS A 154 2.21 37.90 -4.75
N HIS A 155 3.05 37.15 -4.03
CA HIS A 155 2.71 36.59 -2.72
C HIS A 155 3.75 36.98 -1.66
N GLU A 156 3.35 37.04 -0.39
CA GLU A 156 4.24 37.45 0.72
C GLU A 156 5.43 36.51 0.94
N TRP A 157 5.32 35.24 0.50
CA TRP A 157 6.40 34.25 0.58
C TRP A 157 7.35 34.27 -0.61
N ASN A 158 7.05 35.04 -1.66
CA ASN A 158 7.94 35.17 -2.81
C ASN A 158 8.95 36.29 -2.53
N THR A 159 10.24 35.95 -2.55
CA THR A 159 11.37 36.90 -2.42
C THR A 159 11.76 37.47 -3.78
#